data_AF-A0A1L6ZFH5-F1
#
_entry.id   AF-A0A1L6ZFH5-F1
#
_cell.length_a   1.000
_cell.length_b   1.000
_cell.length_c   1.000
_cell.angle_alpha   90.00
_cell.angle_beta   90.00
_cell.angle_gamma   90.00
#
_symmetry.space_group_name_H-M   'P 1'
#
loop_
_entity.id
_entity.type
_entity.pdbx_description
1 polymer ?
#
loop_
_entity_poly.entity_id
_entity_poly.type
_entity_poly.pdbx_seq_one_letter_code
_entity_poly.pdbx_strand_id
1 'polypeptide(L)'
;MIKVFHSFSSGITLAMLYVFAVFMTPVFLLLLEVNHVESSPTLFGMPFYIMKIEEYQFSSEATLFGCVVCFLAGAMLYFFIQYVKLVVKKRRT
;
A
#
# COMPACT_ATOMS: atom_id res chain seq x y z
N MET A 1 11.69 21.81 -7.09
CA MET A 1 10.60 21.64 -6.10
C MET A 1 9.40 20.86 -6.63
N ILE A 2 8.79 21.21 -7.76
CA ILE A 2 7.55 20.58 -8.27
C ILE A 2 7.62 19.04 -8.39
N LYS A 3 8.75 18.49 -8.88
CA LYS A 3 8.93 17.02 -9.02
C LYS A 3 9.01 16.29 -7.67
N VAL A 4 9.62 16.90 -6.67
CA VAL A 4 9.74 16.33 -5.31
C VAL A 4 8.37 16.32 -4.65
N PHE A 5 7.59 17.40 -4.83
CA PHE A 5 6.23 17.51 -4.31
C PHE A 5 5.29 16.46 -4.93
N HIS A 6 5.41 16.21 -6.23
CA HIS A 6 4.66 15.14 -6.89
C HIS A 6 5.07 13.75 -6.44
N SER A 7 6.37 13.50 -6.21
CA SER A 7 6.84 12.23 -5.66
C SER A 7 6.29 11.99 -4.25
N PHE A 8 6.25 13.04 -3.44
CA PHE A 8 5.71 13.00 -2.09
C PHE A 8 4.20 12.71 -2.10
N SER A 9 3.45 13.40 -2.98
CA SER A 9 2.03 13.14 -3.20
C SER A 9 1.78 11.70 -3.68
N SER A 10 2.59 11.16 -4.60
CA SER A 10 2.51 9.77 -5.05
C SER A 10 2.72 8.77 -3.91
N GLY A 11 3.70 9.03 -3.04
CA GLY A 11 3.91 8.24 -1.83
C GLY A 11 2.70 8.27 -0.89
N ILE A 12 2.16 9.45 -0.61
CA ILE A 12 0.95 9.58 0.24
C ILE A 12 -0.23 8.84 -0.37
N THR A 13 -0.47 8.98 -1.67
CA THR A 13 -1.56 8.30 -2.36
C THR A 13 -1.44 6.79 -2.21
N LEU A 14 -0.23 6.22 -2.35
CA LEU A 14 -0.04 4.78 -2.20
C LEU A 14 -0.21 4.32 -0.75
N ALA A 15 0.26 5.11 0.23
CA ALA A 15 0.04 4.82 1.65
C ALA A 15 -1.45 4.86 2.03
N MET A 16 -2.20 5.85 1.51
CA MET A 16 -3.66 5.92 1.69
C MET A 16 -4.39 4.74 1.04
N LEU A 17 -3.97 4.36 -0.17
CA LEU A 17 -4.52 3.19 -0.86
C LEU A 17 -4.25 1.90 -0.07
N TYR A 18 -3.06 1.76 0.52
CA TYR A 18 -2.71 0.65 1.39
C TYR A 18 -3.62 0.58 2.63
N VAL A 19 -3.80 1.69 3.35
CA VAL A 19 -4.70 1.75 4.53
C VAL A 19 -6.12 1.37 4.12
N PHE A 20 -6.60 1.91 3.01
CA PHE A 20 -7.92 1.61 2.48
C PHE A 20 -8.06 0.12 2.12
N ALA A 21 -7.06 -0.48 1.45
CA ALA A 21 -7.09 -1.89 1.08
C ALA A 21 -7.08 -2.79 2.31
N VAL A 22 -6.22 -2.52 3.29
CA VAL A 22 -6.15 -3.28 4.55
C VAL A 22 -7.49 -3.23 5.29
N PHE A 23 -8.14 -2.07 5.33
CA PHE A 23 -9.46 -1.91 5.95
C PHE A 23 -10.58 -2.60 5.16
N MET A 24 -10.59 -2.48 3.83
CA MET A 24 -11.65 -3.04 2.99
C MET A 24 -11.56 -4.57 2.83
N THR A 25 -10.37 -5.15 2.92
CA THR A 25 -10.16 -6.61 2.79
C THR A 25 -11.05 -7.42 3.74
N PRO A 26 -11.06 -7.19 5.07
CA PRO A 26 -11.92 -7.94 5.96
C PRO A 26 -13.41 -7.68 5.73
N VAL A 27 -13.81 -6.49 5.25
CA VAL A 27 -15.20 -6.20 4.88
C VAL A 27 -15.63 -7.09 3.70
N PHE A 28 -14.81 -7.21 2.67
CA PHE A 28 -15.09 -8.11 1.54
C PHE A 28 -15.10 -9.58 1.96
N LEU A 29 -14.21 -9.99 2.87
CA LEU A 29 -14.17 -11.36 3.39
C LEU A 29 -15.42 -11.71 4.19
N LEU A 30 -15.89 -10.82 5.06
CA LEU A 30 -17.15 -10.99 5.79
C LEU A 30 -18.36 -11.08 4.84
N LEU A 31 -18.39 -10.29 3.77
CA LEU A 31 -19.44 -10.38 2.75
C LEU A 31 -19.43 -11.72 1.99
N LEU A 32 -18.30 -12.42 1.96
CA LEU A 32 -18.15 -13.76 1.38
C LEU A 32 -18.38 -14.87 2.42
N GLU A 33 -18.95 -14.55 3.59
CA GLU A 33 -19.19 -15.48 4.69
C GLU A 33 -17.92 -16.15 5.22
N VAL A 34 -16.76 -15.52 5.04
CA VAL A 34 -15.50 -15.97 5.62
C VAL A 34 -15.41 -15.46 7.05
N ASN A 35 -15.67 -16.35 8.01
CA ASN A 35 -15.87 -16.00 9.42
C ASN A 35 -14.64 -16.26 10.31
N HIS A 36 -13.55 -16.80 9.75
CA HIS A 36 -12.33 -17.05 10.52
C HIS A 36 -11.07 -16.86 9.69
N VAL A 37 -10.34 -15.78 9.94
CA VAL A 37 -9.06 -15.47 9.30
C VAL A 37 -8.16 -14.76 10.30
N GLU A 38 -6.91 -15.20 10.39
CA GLU A 38 -5.85 -14.46 11.07
C GLU A 38 -4.67 -14.32 10.10
N SER A 39 -4.27 -13.09 9.81
CA SER A 39 -3.23 -12.80 8.84
C SER A 39 -2.37 -11.63 9.32
N SER A 40 -1.07 -11.89 9.47
CA SER A 40 -0.07 -10.92 9.90
C SER A 40 1.21 -11.07 9.08
N PRO A 41 1.16 -10.85 7.75
CA PRO A 41 2.34 -11.03 6.90
C PRO A 41 3.45 -10.10 7.36
N THR A 42 4.66 -10.64 7.44
CA THR A 42 5.83 -9.89 7.91
C THR A 42 6.74 -9.52 6.74
N LEU A 43 7.39 -8.37 6.87
CA LEU A 43 8.41 -7.89 5.94
C LEU A 43 9.58 -7.39 6.80
N PHE A 44 10.77 -7.94 6.59
CA PHE A 44 11.93 -7.76 7.49
C PHE A 44 11.66 -8.11 8.96
N GLY A 45 10.79 -9.10 9.20
CA GLY A 45 10.42 -9.54 10.56
C GLY A 45 9.44 -8.60 11.29
N MET A 46 9.02 -7.50 10.67
CA MET A 46 7.98 -6.61 11.20
C MET A 46 6.65 -6.86 10.50
N PRO A 47 5.51 -6.83 11.21
CA PRO A 47 4.20 -7.01 10.59
C PRO A 47 3.93 -5.88 9.60
N PHE A 48 3.51 -6.24 8.39
CA PHE A 48 3.15 -5.29 7.36
C PHE A 48 1.73 -4.77 7.60
N TYR A 49 0.76 -5.68 7.78
CA TYR A 49 -0.57 -5.39 8.34
C TYR A 49 -0.94 -6.49 9.34
N ILE A 50 -1.95 -6.25 10.17
CA ILE A 50 -2.56 -7.27 11.02
C ILE A 50 -4.06 -7.29 10.73
N MET A 51 -4.60 -8.47 10.44
CA MET A 51 -6.01 -8.66 10.16
C MET A 51 -6.49 -9.89 10.93
N LYS A 52 -7.60 -9.73 11.62
CA LYS A 52 -8.28 -10.80 12.36
C LYS A 52 -9.78 -10.73 12.11
N ILE A 53 -10.39 -11.85 11.75
CA ILE A 53 -11.83 -12.02 11.61
C ILE A 53 -12.25 -13.15 12.54
N GLU A 54 -13.18 -12.85 13.44
CA GLU A 54 -13.80 -13.81 14.35
C GLU A 54 -15.32 -13.66 14.30
N GLU A 55 -15.99 -14.68 13.79
CA GLU A 55 -17.44 -14.72 13.58
C GLU A 55 -17.92 -13.54 12.72
N TYR A 56 -18.53 -12.53 13.35
CA TYR A 56 -19.06 -11.33 12.69
C TYR A 56 -18.27 -10.06 13.00
N GLN A 57 -17.15 -10.19 13.72
CA GLN A 57 -16.29 -9.08 14.08
C GLN A 57 -14.99 -9.14 13.29
N PHE A 58 -14.53 -7.98 12.82
CA PHE A 58 -13.20 -7.85 12.24
C PHE A 58 -12.37 -6.82 13.02
N SER A 59 -11.08 -7.13 13.15
CA SER A 59 -10.04 -6.21 13.59
C SER A 59 -9.03 -6.08 12.46
N SER A 60 -8.66 -4.84 12.16
CA SER A 60 -7.74 -4.52 11.08
C SER A 60 -6.80 -3.41 11.51
N GLU A 61 -5.51 -3.68 11.48
CA GLU A 61 -4.46 -2.74 11.84
C GLU A 61 -3.53 -2.52 10.64
N ALA A 62 -3.61 -1.32 10.08
CA ALA A 62 -2.62 -0.85 9.12
C ALA A 62 -1.40 -0.36 9.90
N THR A 63 -0.33 -1.17 9.96
CA THR A 63 0.86 -0.81 10.75
C THR A 63 1.54 0.44 10.18
N LEU A 64 2.19 1.19 11.06
CA LEU A 64 3.01 2.35 10.66
C LEU A 64 4.15 1.94 9.74
N PHE A 65 4.73 0.76 9.97
CA PHE A 65 5.76 0.20 9.11
C PHE A 65 5.24 -0.04 7.69
N GLY A 66 4.07 -0.66 7.53
CA GLY A 66 3.41 -0.84 6.24
C GLY A 66 3.15 0.49 5.53
N CYS A 67 2.67 1.51 6.25
CA CYS A 67 2.49 2.86 5.72
C CYS A 67 3.79 3.47 5.18
N VAL A 68 4.90 3.36 5.93
CA VAL A 68 6.21 3.89 5.51
C VAL A 68 6.72 3.15 4.27
N VAL A 69 6.61 1.82 4.25
CA VAL A 69 7.04 1.01 3.09
C VAL A 69 6.23 1.37 1.86
N CYS A 70 4.90 1.49 1.96
CA CYS A 70 4.04 1.92 0.85
C CYS A 70 4.35 3.35 0.40
N PHE A 71 4.60 4.27 1.33
CA PHE A 71 5.00 5.63 0.98
C PHE A 71 6.30 5.64 0.16
N LEU A 72 7.32 4.92 0.61
CA LEU A 72 8.61 4.82 -0.08
C LEU A 72 8.45 4.14 -1.45
N ALA A 73 7.65 3.07 -1.54
CA ALA A 73 7.35 2.42 -2.81
C ALA A 73 6.66 3.38 -3.80
N GLY A 74 5.70 4.18 -3.33
CA GLY A 74 5.00 5.17 -4.17
C GLY A 74 5.90 6.31 -4.65
N ALA A 75 6.87 6.73 -3.82
CA ALA A 75 7.89 7.69 -4.22
C ALA A 75 8.87 7.09 -5.24
N MET A 76 9.35 5.86 -5.02
CA MET A 76 10.23 5.15 -5.96
C MET A 76 9.54 4.92 -7.31
N LEU A 77 8.26 4.53 -7.30
CA LEU A 77 7.45 4.34 -8.51
C LEU A 77 7.38 5.64 -9.34
N TYR A 78 7.20 6.79 -8.70
CA TYR A 78 7.19 8.08 -9.39
C TYR A 78 8.51 8.34 -10.13
N PHE A 79 9.66 8.14 -9.47
CA PHE A 79 10.96 8.30 -10.12
C PHE A 79 11.19 7.31 -11.24
N PHE A 80 10.76 6.05 -11.07
CA PHE A 80 10.84 5.03 -12.10
C PHE A 80 10.04 5.43 -13.35
N ILE A 81 8.79 5.88 -13.18
CA ILE A 81 7.95 6.36 -14.29
C ILE A 81 8.60 7.55 -15.00
N GLN A 82 9.18 8.49 -14.24
CA GLN A 82 9.88 9.64 -14.83
C GLN A 82 11.11 9.22 -15.63
N TYR A 83 11.90 8.25 -15.11
CA TYR A 83 13.04 7.70 -15.81
C TYR A 83 12.63 7.04 -17.13
N VAL A 84 11.60 6.18 -17.10
CA VAL A 84 11.08 5.52 -18.31
C VAL A 84 10.61 6.56 -19.34
N LYS A 85 9.88 7.60 -18.93
CA LYS A 85 9.45 8.68 -19.83
C LYS A 85 10.63 9.39 -20.50
N LEU A 86 11.72 9.64 -19.76
CA LEU A 86 12.93 10.26 -20.30
C LEU A 86 13.62 9.36 -21.33
N VAL A 87 13.77 8.07 -21.02
CA VAL A 87 14.39 7.09 -21.93
C VAL A 87 13.59 6.95 -23.22
N VAL A 88 12.25 6.86 -23.12
CA VAL A 88 11.35 6.77 -24.29
C VAL A 88 11.43 8.03 -25.14
N LYS A 89 11.46 9.22 -24.51
CA LYS A 89 11.59 10.49 -25.24
C LYS A 89 12.92 10.57 -26.00
N LYS A 90 14.04 10.17 -25.37
CA LYS A 90 15.38 10.17 -25.99
C LYS A 90 15.49 9.20 -27.18
N ARG A 91 14.69 8.13 -27.24
CA ARG A 91 14.64 7.24 -28.41
C ARG A 91 13.83 7.77 -29.59
N ARG A 92 12.97 8.77 -29.39
CA ARG A 92 12.12 9.36 -30.45
C ARG A 92 12.75 10.58 -31.14
N THR A 93 13.80 11.15 -30.56
CA THR A 93 14.63 12.24 -31.11
C THR A 93 15.95 11.68 -31.61
#